data_AF-A0A7W1X5V0-F1
#
_entry.id   AF-A0A7W1X5V0-F1
#
_cell.length_a   1.000
_cell.length_b   1.000
_cell.length_c   1.000
_cell.angle_alpha   90.00
_cell.angle_beta   90.00
_cell.angle_gamma   90.00
#
_symmetry.space_group_name_H-M   'P 1'
#
loop_
_entity.id
_entity.type
_entity.pdbx_description
1 polymer ?
#
loop_
_entity_poly.entity_id
_entity_poly.type
_entity_poly.pdbx_seq_one_letter_code
_entity_poly.pdbx_strand_id
1 'polypeptide(L)'
;MDTVVNIADVYILINGETKHVLRNYPVRIELGFEGLYKYEYYVSDWIVENKETSKQSFVIVLQKNGAKVKKLPNGDLEGHVLVEKLKFLSFTIQEDGTVTKDSFTYKNKNKLQTKLVPPIYGGAGYYTDGWLGYPVLGYPFFTAFLGLVLILVCFPYKFLFKKRTS
;
A
#
# COMPACT_ATOMS: atom_id res chain seq x y z
N MET A 1 6.87 16.38 -20.05
CA MET A 1 7.56 15.10 -20.31
C MET A 1 6.49 14.03 -20.28
N ASP A 2 6.39 13.31 -21.39
CA ASP A 2 5.15 12.75 -21.93
C ASP A 2 4.57 11.58 -21.11
N THR A 3 3.49 11.85 -20.38
CA THR A 3 2.70 10.84 -19.67
C THR A 3 1.73 10.15 -20.63
N VAL A 4 2.25 9.39 -21.61
CA VAL A 4 1.38 8.58 -22.47
C VAL A 4 0.89 7.35 -21.71
N VAL A 5 -0.34 7.46 -21.22
CA VAL A 5 -1.10 6.34 -20.71
C VAL A 5 -2.09 5.88 -21.76
N ASN A 6 -1.84 4.69 -22.29
CA ASN A 6 -2.75 4.05 -23.23
C ASN A 6 -3.75 3.18 -22.47
N ILE A 7 -4.99 3.18 -22.95
CA ILE A 7 -5.97 2.19 -22.55
C ILE A 7 -5.71 0.95 -23.41
N ALA A 8 -5.39 -0.17 -22.76
CA ALA A 8 -5.06 -1.41 -23.45
C ALA A 8 -5.67 -2.62 -22.74
N ASP A 9 -5.81 -3.72 -23.47
CA ASP A 9 -6.11 -5.01 -22.87
C ASP A 9 -4.80 -5.67 -22.41
N VAL A 10 -4.67 -5.93 -21.11
CA VAL A 10 -3.48 -6.57 -20.53
C VAL A 10 -3.75 -8.05 -20.34
N TYR A 11 -2.98 -8.88 -21.04
CA TYR A 11 -3.04 -10.33 -20.95
C TYR A 11 -2.06 -10.82 -19.88
N ILE A 12 -2.56 -11.60 -18.93
CA ILE A 12 -1.75 -12.21 -17.88
C ILE A 12 -1.50 -13.66 -18.27
N LEU A 13 -0.25 -13.95 -18.62
CA LEU A 13 0.21 -15.28 -18.99
C LEU A 13 0.98 -15.89 -17.84
N ILE A 14 0.64 -17.12 -17.47
CA ILE A 14 1.36 -17.92 -16.46
C ILE A 14 1.63 -19.28 -17.09
N ASN A 15 2.90 -19.70 -17.10
CA ASN A 15 3.36 -20.91 -17.78
C ASN A 15 2.98 -20.96 -19.27
N GLY A 16 3.06 -19.81 -19.96
CA GLY A 16 2.74 -19.70 -21.40
C GLY A 16 1.24 -19.67 -21.73
N GLU A 17 0.35 -19.88 -20.75
CA GLU A 17 -1.09 -19.86 -20.95
C GLU A 17 -1.73 -18.57 -20.43
N THR A 18 -2.70 -18.04 -21.17
CA THR A 18 -3.47 -16.87 -20.72
C THR A 18 -4.40 -17.26 -19.58
N LYS A 19 -4.13 -16.77 -18.37
CA LYS A 19 -4.95 -17.03 -17.18
C LYS A 19 -5.98 -15.93 -16.91
N HIS A 20 -5.72 -14.70 -17.37
CA HIS A 20 -6.68 -13.61 -17.25
C HIS A 20 -6.41 -12.46 -18.23
N VAL A 21 -7.44 -11.65 -18.49
CA VAL A 21 -7.35 -10.43 -19.31
C VAL A 21 -7.96 -9.27 -18.53
N LEU A 22 -7.16 -8.23 -18.31
CA LEU A 22 -7.62 -6.95 -17.77
C LEU A 22 -8.01 -6.06 -18.95
N ARG A 23 -9.32 -5.94 -19.20
CA ARG A 23 -9.82 -5.15 -20.33
C ARG A 23 -9.81 -3.67 -20.05
N ASN A 24 -9.49 -2.86 -21.06
CA ASN A 24 -9.46 -1.40 -20.98
C ASN A 24 -8.65 -0.87 -19.77
N TYR A 25 -7.52 -1.50 -19.49
CA TYR A 25 -6.68 -1.16 -18.36
C TYR A 25 -5.75 0.01 -18.72
N PRO A 26 -5.58 1.01 -17.84
CA PRO A 26 -4.65 2.10 -18.07
C PRO A 26 -3.20 1.59 -17.92
N VAL A 27 -2.40 1.75 -18.97
CA VAL A 27 -0.99 1.33 -19.02
C VAL A 27 -0.09 2.54 -19.27
N ARG A 28 0.86 2.79 -18.36
CA ARG A 28 1.95 3.75 -18.57
C ARG A 28 3.04 3.11 -19.43
N ILE A 29 3.32 3.70 -20.59
CA ILE A 29 4.32 3.16 -21.54
C ILE A 29 5.72 3.72 -21.27
N GLU A 30 5.80 4.94 -20.73
CA GLU A 30 7.08 5.61 -20.46
C GLU A 30 7.31 5.79 -18.96
N LEU A 31 8.37 5.15 -18.49
CA LEU A 31 9.21 5.50 -17.34
C LEU A 31 10.48 4.63 -17.49
N GLY A 32 11.65 5.13 -17.10
CA GLY A 32 12.95 4.43 -17.21
C GLY A 32 13.10 3.18 -16.32
N PHE A 33 12.01 2.47 -16.03
CA PHE A 33 11.96 1.23 -15.27
C PHE A 33 11.75 0.03 -16.19
N GLU A 34 12.53 -1.02 -15.98
CA GLU A 34 12.45 -2.28 -16.73
C GLU A 34 11.56 -3.31 -16.02
N GLY A 35 11.15 -4.36 -16.75
CA GLY A 35 10.41 -5.49 -16.15
C GLY A 35 9.05 -5.13 -15.55
N LEU A 36 8.70 -5.73 -14.40
CA LEU A 36 7.44 -5.51 -13.67
C LEU A 36 7.44 -4.23 -12.81
N TYR A 37 8.61 -3.62 -12.57
CA TYR A 37 8.74 -2.40 -11.75
C TYR A 37 7.96 -1.21 -12.30
N LYS A 38 7.69 -1.17 -13.61
CA LYS A 38 6.79 -0.18 -14.24
C LYS A 38 5.35 -0.24 -13.73
N TYR A 39 4.99 -1.28 -12.98
CA TYR A 39 3.68 -1.48 -12.36
C TYR A 39 3.74 -1.63 -10.84
N GLU A 40 4.80 -1.17 -10.16
CA GLU A 40 5.03 -1.39 -8.71
C GLU A 40 3.83 -1.01 -7.82
N TYR A 41 3.01 -0.04 -8.21
CA TYR A 41 1.80 0.37 -7.47
C TYR A 41 0.54 -0.46 -7.78
N TYR A 42 0.59 -1.31 -8.80
CA TYR A 42 -0.54 -2.09 -9.30
C TYR A 42 -0.29 -3.60 -9.26
N VAL A 43 0.97 -4.02 -9.16
CA VAL A 43 1.41 -5.41 -9.17
C VAL A 43 2.42 -5.60 -8.05
N SER A 44 2.27 -6.70 -7.31
CA SER A 44 3.27 -7.16 -6.36
C SER A 44 3.47 -8.66 -6.54
N ASP A 45 4.69 -9.11 -6.32
CA ASP A 45 5.10 -10.50 -6.42
C ASP A 45 5.91 -10.94 -5.20
N TRP A 46 5.68 -12.17 -4.76
CA TRP A 46 6.20 -12.67 -3.51
C TRP A 46 6.53 -14.15 -3.60
N ILE A 47 7.65 -14.55 -3.01
CA ILE A 47 7.89 -15.95 -2.64
C ILE A 47 7.37 -16.13 -1.22
N VAL A 48 6.36 -16.99 -1.07
CA VAL A 48 5.75 -17.31 0.23
C VAL A 48 6.12 -18.72 0.63
N GLU A 49 6.85 -18.85 1.73
CA GLU A 49 7.22 -20.13 2.33
C GLU A 49 6.29 -20.46 3.50
N ASN A 50 5.67 -21.64 3.46
CA ASN A 50 4.95 -22.17 4.60
C ASN A 50 5.94 -22.83 5.57
N LYS A 51 6.12 -22.25 6.76
CA LYS A 51 7.08 -22.73 7.77
C LYS A 51 6.74 -24.08 8.40
N GLU A 52 5.48 -24.52 8.34
CA GLU A 52 5.07 -25.84 8.85
C GLU A 52 5.38 -26.97 7.86
N THR A 53 5.33 -26.67 6.56
CA THR A 53 5.49 -27.68 5.50
C THR A 53 6.76 -27.51 4.67
N SER A 54 7.51 -26.43 4.89
CA SER A 54 8.68 -25.99 4.12
C SER A 54 8.43 -25.82 2.61
N LYS A 55 7.17 -25.79 2.17
CA LYS A 55 6.79 -25.60 0.78
C LYS A 55 6.79 -24.13 0.41
N GLN A 56 7.26 -23.82 -0.79
CA GLN A 56 7.22 -22.48 -1.35
C GLN A 56 6.11 -22.33 -2.38
N SER A 57 5.67 -21.09 -2.56
CA SER A 57 4.76 -20.71 -3.63
C SER A 57 5.10 -19.31 -4.11
N PHE A 58 4.91 -19.07 -5.40
CA PHE A 58 5.06 -17.75 -5.99
C PHE A 58 3.68 -17.10 -6.10
N VAL A 59 3.49 -15.97 -5.45
CA VAL A 59 2.21 -15.27 -5.37
C VAL A 59 2.30 -13.93 -6.08
N ILE A 60 1.43 -13.71 -7.07
CA ILE A 60 1.30 -12.46 -7.80
C ILE A 60 -0.03 -11.83 -7.41
N VAL A 61 -0.03 -10.57 -6.98
CA VAL A 61 -1.24 -9.80 -6.68
C VAL A 61 -1.34 -8.61 -7.62
N LEU A 62 -2.51 -8.46 -8.25
CA LEU A 62 -2.80 -7.45 -9.26
C LEU A 62 -4.00 -6.62 -8.82
N GLN A 63 -3.90 -5.31 -8.92
CA GLN A 63 -5.06 -4.43 -8.78
C GLN A 63 -5.95 -4.52 -10.03
N LYS A 64 -7.14 -5.10 -9.87
CA LYS A 64 -8.08 -5.37 -10.96
C LYS A 64 -8.74 -4.10 -11.50
N ASN A 65 -9.09 -3.16 -10.63
CA ASN A 65 -9.68 -1.89 -11.04
C ASN A 65 -8.65 -0.78 -11.00
N GLY A 66 -8.28 -0.25 -12.16
CA GLY A 66 -7.50 0.98 -12.25
C GLY A 66 -8.27 2.17 -11.67
N ALA A 67 -7.55 3.27 -11.41
CA ALA A 67 -8.13 4.59 -11.22
C ALA A 67 -9.21 4.85 -12.30
N LYS A 68 -10.31 5.53 -11.95
CA LYS A 68 -11.14 6.17 -13.00
C LYS A 68 -10.29 7.27 -13.58
N VAL A 69 -9.54 6.92 -14.61
CA VAL A 69 -8.56 7.77 -15.22
C VAL A 69 -9.29 8.75 -16.14
N LYS A 70 -9.39 10.02 -15.73
CA LYS A 70 -9.81 11.10 -16.62
C LYS A 70 -8.55 11.72 -17.22
N LYS A 71 -8.47 11.73 -18.55
CA LYS A 71 -7.44 12.47 -19.27
C LYS A 71 -7.73 13.97 -19.10
N LEU A 72 -6.81 14.67 -18.46
CA LEU A 72 -6.82 16.12 -18.31
C LEU A 72 -6.41 16.78 -19.65
N PRO A 73 -6.79 18.05 -19.88
CA PRO A 73 -6.45 18.77 -21.11
C PRO A 73 -4.94 18.89 -21.37
N ASN A 74 -4.12 18.80 -20.33
CA ASN A 74 -2.66 18.83 -20.40
C ASN A 74 -2.04 17.45 -20.68
N GLY A 75 -2.84 16.41 -20.92
CA GLY A 75 -2.37 15.04 -21.14
C GLY A 75 -2.20 14.22 -19.86
N ASP A 76 -2.22 14.85 -18.69
CA ASP A 76 -2.13 14.14 -17.41
C ASP A 76 -3.41 13.35 -17.11
N LEU A 77 -3.31 12.51 -16.08
CA LEU A 77 -4.42 11.69 -15.64
C LEU A 77 -4.83 12.02 -14.23
N GLU A 78 -6.08 12.41 -14.07
CA GLU A 78 -6.72 12.54 -12.78
C GLU A 78 -7.55 11.29 -12.51
N GLY A 79 -7.22 10.56 -11.45
CA GLY A 79 -7.99 9.40 -11.10
C GLY A 79 -7.51 8.77 -9.82
N HIS A 80 -8.40 8.69 -8.84
CA HIS A 80 -8.15 7.98 -7.59
C HIS A 80 -9.30 6.99 -7.38
N VAL A 81 -8.98 5.69 -7.23
CA VAL A 81 -9.96 4.76 -6.63
C VAL A 81 -9.82 4.90 -5.13
N LEU A 82 -10.92 5.23 -4.45
CA LEU A 82 -10.96 5.14 -2.99
C LEU A 82 -10.46 3.75 -2.58
N VAL A 83 -9.51 3.71 -1.63
CA VAL A 83 -8.86 2.47 -1.17
C VAL A 83 -9.89 1.37 -0.85
N GLU A 84 -11.00 1.75 -0.21
CA GLU A 84 -12.12 0.88 0.12
C GLU A 84 -12.82 0.20 -1.06
N LYS A 85 -12.70 0.76 -2.26
CA LYS A 85 -13.31 0.26 -3.50
C LYS A 85 -12.32 -0.53 -4.36
N LEU A 86 -11.06 -0.68 -3.91
CA LEU A 86 -10.06 -1.46 -4.63
C LEU A 86 -10.45 -2.95 -4.66
N LYS A 87 -10.25 -3.53 -5.83
CA LYS A 87 -10.46 -4.93 -6.15
C LYS A 87 -9.13 -5.50 -6.62
N PHE A 88 -8.82 -6.69 -6.16
CA PHE A 88 -7.57 -7.36 -6.42
C PHE A 88 -7.83 -8.75 -6.99
N LEU A 89 -6.84 -9.22 -7.72
CA LEU A 89 -6.75 -10.57 -8.24
C LEU A 89 -5.40 -11.13 -7.82
N SER A 90 -5.40 -12.31 -7.21
CA SER A 90 -4.15 -13.01 -6.89
C SER A 90 -4.05 -14.33 -7.63
N PHE A 91 -2.82 -14.66 -8.02
CA PHE A 91 -2.44 -15.96 -8.52
C PHE A 91 -1.41 -16.56 -7.57
N THR A 92 -1.65 -17.79 -7.15
CA THR A 92 -0.66 -18.57 -6.39
C THR A 92 -0.21 -19.71 -7.26
N ILE A 93 1.09 -19.77 -7.50
CA ILE A 93 1.76 -20.77 -8.32
C ILE A 93 2.54 -21.66 -7.35
N GLN A 94 2.16 -22.93 -7.27
CA GLN A 94 2.87 -23.92 -6.46
C GLN A 94 4.07 -24.49 -7.21
N GLU A 95 4.98 -25.16 -6.48
CA GLU A 95 6.19 -25.79 -7.04
C GLU A 95 5.89 -26.83 -8.13
N ASP A 96 4.74 -27.49 -8.06
CA ASP A 96 4.27 -28.46 -9.07
C ASP A 96 3.70 -27.79 -10.33
N GLY A 97 3.70 -26.46 -10.40
CA GLY A 97 3.14 -25.68 -11.49
C GLY A 97 1.62 -25.46 -11.40
N THR A 98 0.96 -25.98 -10.36
CA THR A 98 -0.47 -25.74 -10.13
C THR A 98 -0.72 -24.27 -9.85
N VAL A 99 -1.65 -23.67 -10.59
CA VAL A 99 -2.02 -22.26 -10.47
C VAL A 99 -3.41 -22.14 -9.87
N THR A 100 -3.52 -21.50 -8.72
CA THR A 100 -4.81 -21.11 -8.13
C THR A 100 -5.04 -19.62 -8.30
N LYS A 101 -6.30 -19.24 -8.46
CA LYS A 101 -6.74 -17.87 -8.70
C LYS A 101 -7.74 -17.47 -7.65
N ASP A 102 -7.54 -16.31 -7.05
CA ASP A 102 -8.47 -15.73 -6.08
C ASP A 102 -8.76 -14.26 -6.40
N SER A 103 -9.96 -13.79 -6.02
CA SER A 103 -10.40 -12.42 -6.21
C SER A 103 -10.92 -11.86 -4.90
N PHE A 104 -10.38 -10.70 -4.50
CA PHE A 104 -10.77 -10.06 -3.25
C PHE A 104 -10.87 -8.55 -3.43
N THR A 105 -11.29 -7.86 -2.38
CA THR A 105 -11.45 -6.42 -2.27
C THR A 105 -10.67 -5.94 -1.06
N TYR A 106 -10.44 -4.63 -0.99
CA TYR A 106 -9.75 -4.08 0.17
C TYR A 106 -10.46 -4.36 1.50
N LYS A 107 -11.80 -4.49 1.51
CA LYS A 107 -12.60 -4.71 2.72
C LYS A 107 -12.64 -6.18 3.18
N ASN A 108 -12.52 -7.14 2.26
CA ASN A 108 -12.68 -8.57 2.56
C ASN A 108 -11.37 -9.37 2.43
N LYS A 109 -10.21 -8.69 2.39
CA LYS A 109 -8.91 -9.35 2.34
C LYS A 109 -8.58 -10.04 3.66
N ASN A 110 -7.96 -11.21 3.59
CA ASN A 110 -7.47 -11.92 4.77
C ASN A 110 -6.10 -11.37 5.25
N LYS A 111 -5.56 -11.94 6.34
CA LYS A 111 -4.29 -11.50 6.93
C LYS A 111 -3.11 -11.60 5.96
N LEU A 112 -3.02 -12.67 5.19
CA LEU A 112 -1.96 -12.87 4.20
C LEU A 112 -2.11 -11.87 3.05
N GLN A 113 -3.30 -11.78 2.47
CA GLN A 113 -3.62 -10.83 1.39
C GLN A 113 -3.35 -9.38 1.80
N THR A 114 -3.55 -9.03 3.07
CA THR A 114 -3.20 -7.70 3.60
C THR A 114 -1.71 -7.38 3.45
N LYS A 115 -0.84 -8.39 3.58
CA LYS A 115 0.61 -8.23 3.40
C LYS A 115 1.04 -8.26 1.94
N LEU A 116 0.34 -9.02 1.11
CA LEU A 116 0.72 -9.22 -0.28
C LEU A 116 0.23 -8.10 -1.21
N VAL A 117 -0.83 -7.36 -0.85
CA VAL A 117 -1.34 -6.23 -1.64
C VAL A 117 -0.24 -5.17 -1.86
N PRO A 118 -0.10 -4.62 -3.08
CA PRO A 118 0.88 -3.58 -3.36
C PRO A 118 0.75 -2.40 -2.38
N PRO A 119 1.86 -1.84 -1.88
CA PRO A 119 1.80 -0.69 -0.97
C PRO A 119 1.13 0.50 -1.69
N ILE A 120 0.00 0.96 -1.14
CA ILE A 120 -0.78 2.07 -1.71
C ILE A 120 -0.04 3.41 -1.53
N TYR A 121 0.81 3.48 -0.51
CA TYR A 121 1.81 4.52 -0.25
C TYR A 121 3.04 3.79 0.26
N GLY A 122 4.24 4.21 -0.17
CA GLY A 122 5.47 3.41 -0.14
C GLY A 122 5.73 2.58 1.13
N GLY A 123 6.31 1.40 0.91
CA GLY A 123 6.82 0.51 1.94
C GLY A 123 5.81 -0.53 2.41
N ALA A 124 6.07 -1.79 2.08
CA ALA A 124 5.49 -2.93 2.79
C ALA A 124 6.17 -3.07 4.16
N GLY A 125 5.98 -2.09 5.04
CA GLY A 125 6.58 -2.05 6.37
C GLY A 125 5.90 -2.97 7.37
N TYR A 126 6.70 -3.76 8.09
CA TYR A 126 6.30 -4.37 9.34
C TYR A 126 6.21 -3.30 10.44
N TYR A 127 5.01 -2.89 10.86
CA TYR A 127 4.79 -2.07 12.07
C TYR A 127 5.60 -0.76 12.22
N THR A 128 6.43 -0.35 11.25
CA THR A 128 7.39 0.77 11.36
C THR A 128 7.15 1.94 10.43
N ASP A 129 6.35 1.79 9.37
CA ASP A 129 6.33 2.81 8.30
C ASP A 129 5.25 3.90 8.52
N GLY A 130 4.47 3.80 9.59
CA GLY A 130 3.50 4.84 9.99
C GLY A 130 4.14 6.08 10.63
N TRP A 131 5.44 6.04 10.94
CA TRP A 131 6.11 7.11 11.72
C TRP A 131 7.19 7.89 10.96
N LEU A 132 7.63 7.42 9.80
CA LEU A 132 8.75 8.02 9.06
C LEU A 132 8.34 9.17 8.12
N GLY A 133 7.04 9.45 7.97
CA GLY A 133 6.52 10.46 7.04
C GLY A 133 6.37 11.88 7.61
N TYR A 134 6.55 12.10 8.91
CA TYR A 134 6.53 13.44 9.51
C TYR A 134 7.95 13.89 9.86
N PRO A 135 8.35 15.13 9.55
CA PRO A 135 9.61 15.67 10.05
C PRO A 135 9.53 15.68 11.59
N VAL A 136 10.28 14.78 12.23
CA VAL A 136 10.33 14.56 13.68
C VAL A 136 10.87 15.79 14.45
N LEU A 137 11.24 16.86 13.75
CA LEU A 137 11.80 18.08 14.32
C LEU A 137 10.82 18.85 15.23
N GLY A 138 9.50 18.71 15.08
CA GLY A 138 8.52 19.42 15.92
C GLY A 138 8.13 18.70 17.23
N TYR A 139 8.26 17.37 17.26
CA TYR A 139 7.81 16.53 18.38
C TYR A 139 8.56 16.79 19.70
N PRO A 140 9.89 16.93 19.75
CA PRO A 140 10.59 17.21 21.01
C PRO A 140 10.25 18.59 21.58
N PHE A 141 9.95 19.59 20.73
CA PHE A 141 9.52 20.91 21.21
C PHE A 141 8.09 20.90 21.75
N PHE A 142 7.18 20.16 21.11
CA PHE A 142 5.80 20.05 21.56
C PHE A 142 5.71 19.32 22.91
N THR A 143 6.44 18.21 23.07
CA THR A 143 6.46 17.46 24.35
C THR A 143 7.14 18.26 25.47
N ALA A 144 8.22 18.99 25.17
CA ALA A 144 8.84 19.90 26.12
C ALA A 144 7.91 21.04 26.53
N PHE A 145 7.19 21.65 25.57
CA PHE A 145 6.21 22.70 25.85
C PHE A 145 5.06 22.18 26.72
N LEU A 146 4.52 21.00 26.41
CA LEU A 146 3.45 20.37 27.20
C LEU A 146 3.91 20.07 28.64
N GLY A 147 5.14 19.57 28.79
CA GLY A 147 5.75 19.34 30.11
C GLY A 147 5.90 20.63 30.91
N LEU A 148 6.31 21.72 30.26
CA LEU A 148 6.47 23.03 30.90
C LEU A 148 5.11 23.63 31.33
N VAL A 149 4.07 23.50 30.50
CA VAL A 149 2.70 23.88 30.88
C VAL A 149 2.21 23.08 32.08
N LEU A 150 2.43 21.77 32.10
CA LEU A 150 2.05 20.92 33.23
C LEU A 150 2.77 21.32 34.53
N ILE A 151 4.07 21.63 34.45
CA ILE A 151 4.81 22.15 35.61
C ILE A 151 4.21 23.49 36.06
N LEU A 152 3.99 24.43 35.15
CA LEU A 152 3.46 25.75 35.50
C LEU A 152 2.03 25.73 36.05
N VAL A 153 1.20 24.77 35.65
CA VAL A 153 -0.18 24.64 36.18
C VAL A 153 -0.21 23.82 37.47
N CYS A 154 0.48 22.69 37.53
CA CYS A 154 0.39 21.78 38.68
C CYS A 154 1.29 22.21 39.86
N PHE A 155 2.42 22.86 39.60
CA PHE A 155 3.36 23.30 40.66
C PHE A 155 2.77 24.38 41.58
N PRO A 156 2.10 25.45 41.09
CA PRO A 156 1.45 26.43 41.97
C PRO A 156 0.20 25.86 42.65
N TYR A 157 -0.48 24.87 42.08
CA TYR A 157 -1.63 24.20 42.71
C TYR A 157 -1.24 23.47 44.02
N LYS A 158 -0.07 22.81 44.06
CA LYS A 158 0.45 22.19 45.29
C LYS A 158 0.82 23.23 46.36
N PHE A 159 1.30 24.40 45.98
CA PHE A 159 1.71 25.44 46.92
C PHE A 159 0.52 26.21 47.51
N LEU A 160 -0.52 26.45 46.70
CA LEU A 160 -1.75 27.13 47.13
C LEU A 160 -2.61 26.27 48.06
N PHE A 161 -2.72 24.96 47.82
CA PHE A 161 -3.49 24.08 48.70
C PHE A 161 -2.76 23.72 50.00
N LYS A 162 -1.42 23.70 50.02
CA LYS A 162 -0.65 23.47 51.25
C LYS A 162 -0.79 24.61 52.28
N LYS A 163 -1.12 25.83 51.84
CA LYS A 163 -1.37 26.98 52.73
C LYS A 163 -2.79 27.06 53.31
N ARG A 164 -3.74 26.22 52.86
CA ARG A 164 -5.14 26.27 53.31
C ARG A 164 -5.49 25.27 54.42
N THR A 165 -4.55 24.40 54.79
CA THR A 165 -4.71 23.36 55.83
C THR A 165 -3.58 23.38 56.86
N SER A 166 -3.04 24.56 57.18
CA SER A 166 -2.17 24.77 58.34
C SER A 166 -2.67 25.94 59.16
#